data_AF-A0A933GC98-F1
#
_entry.id   AF-A0A933GC98-F1
#
_cell.length_a   1.000
_cell.length_b   1.000
_cell.length_c   1.000
_cell.angle_alpha   90.00
_cell.angle_beta   90.00
_cell.angle_gamma   90.00
#
_symmetry.space_group_name_H-M   'P 1'
#
loop_
_entity.id
_entity.type
_entity.pdbx_description
1 polymer ?
#
loop_
_entity_poly.entity_id
_entity_poly.type
_entity_poly.pdbx_seq_one_letter_code
_entity_poly.pdbx_strand_id
1 'polypeptide(L)'
;MIAGVVGAATVALWFLIYDAWRGKPLFTPALLGSAVFYGVSSPLNVEIAAGPVIGYTIVHVLAFIGFGIIAACMLMVGEREPAIFIAFVTLFAAFEVFFFVVLRTLSEPVLGALGWWAIFTGNLLASIGILWFLVRGHPELPPILVGSSGHILREGVVAGLIGAAVVAFWFLILDAVRGDPLRTPRFLGTAMLQQTDPVGAILSYTVVHGIAFILFGVAGAFLLSTAEQRPVFLLSFVILYVAFEFFFFAVALILARWVLDELPGWAVAVANLLAGAAMLTYYFKKHRRLAARIVQALAEEA
;
A
#
# COMPACT_ATOMS: atom_id res chain seq x y z
N MET A 1 15.70 -9.00 13.00
CA MET A 1 16.14 -10.23 12.28
C MET A 1 15.10 -11.34 12.32
N ILE A 2 14.73 -11.87 13.51
CA ILE A 2 13.78 -12.99 13.63
C ILE A 2 12.44 -12.69 12.96
N ALA A 3 11.89 -11.48 13.16
CA ALA A 3 10.70 -11.01 12.46
C ALA A 3 10.80 -11.20 10.93
N GLY A 4 11.92 -10.79 10.33
CA GLY A 4 12.18 -10.98 8.91
C GLY A 4 12.22 -12.45 8.48
N VAL A 5 12.86 -13.32 9.28
CA VAL A 5 12.89 -14.76 9.03
C VAL A 5 11.48 -15.37 9.07
N VAL A 6 10.61 -14.91 9.97
CA VAL A 6 9.19 -15.33 10.01
C VAL A 6 8.49 -14.96 8.71
N GLY A 7 8.69 -13.73 8.21
CA GLY A 7 8.13 -13.29 6.93
C GLY A 7 8.64 -14.13 5.75
N ALA A 8 9.96 -14.34 5.65
CA ALA A 8 10.57 -15.14 4.59
C ALA A 8 10.07 -16.59 4.61
N ALA A 9 10.01 -17.21 5.80
CA ALA A 9 9.52 -18.58 5.95
C ALA A 9 8.03 -18.69 5.57
N THR A 10 7.23 -17.67 5.91
CA THR A 10 5.80 -17.61 5.56
C THR A 10 5.60 -17.57 4.06
N VAL A 11 6.31 -16.69 3.34
CA VAL A 11 6.23 -16.61 1.87
C VAL A 11 6.75 -17.89 1.22
N ALA A 12 7.89 -18.42 1.69
CA ALA A 12 8.46 -19.66 1.17
C ALA A 12 7.51 -20.85 1.34
N LEU A 13 6.86 -20.98 2.50
CA LEU A 13 5.90 -22.05 2.76
C LEU A 13 4.64 -21.89 1.89
N TRP A 14 4.11 -20.68 1.77
CA TRP A 14 2.97 -20.38 0.91
C TRP A 14 3.24 -20.80 -0.54
N PHE A 15 4.37 -20.37 -1.11
CA PHE A 15 4.72 -20.70 -2.49
C PHE A 15 5.08 -22.18 -2.66
N LEU A 16 5.68 -22.82 -1.66
CA LEU A 16 5.90 -24.27 -1.71
C LEU A 16 4.58 -25.03 -1.82
N ILE A 17 3.57 -24.66 -1.03
CA ILE A 17 2.22 -25.25 -1.09
C ILE A 17 1.58 -24.98 -2.45
N TYR A 18 1.63 -23.72 -2.90
CA TYR A 18 1.05 -23.30 -4.18
C TYR A 18 1.68 -24.01 -5.38
N ASP A 19 2.99 -24.19 -5.36
CA ASP A 19 3.76 -24.87 -6.40
C ASP A 19 3.54 -26.39 -6.38
N ALA A 20 3.52 -27.00 -5.19
CA ALA A 20 3.22 -28.42 -5.02
C ALA A 20 1.81 -28.75 -5.51
N TRP A 21 0.82 -27.88 -5.24
CA TRP A 21 -0.54 -28.05 -5.75
C TRP A 21 -0.62 -28.01 -7.28
N ARG A 22 0.27 -27.27 -7.95
CA ARG A 22 0.41 -27.24 -9.42
C ARG A 22 1.33 -28.33 -9.99
N GLY A 23 1.79 -29.26 -9.13
CA GLY A 23 2.64 -30.38 -9.52
C GLY A 23 4.10 -30.01 -9.82
N LYS A 24 4.55 -28.81 -9.46
CA LYS A 24 5.91 -28.31 -9.74
C LYS A 24 6.55 -27.69 -8.48
N PRO A 25 6.84 -28.46 -7.42
CA PRO A 25 7.41 -27.92 -6.18
C PRO A 25 8.70 -27.12 -6.44
N LEU A 26 8.86 -25.98 -5.78
CA LEU A 26 10.00 -25.04 -5.95
C LEU A 26 10.05 -24.31 -7.30
N PHE A 27 8.99 -24.35 -8.10
CA PHE A 27 8.93 -23.61 -9.36
C PHE A 27 9.05 -22.10 -9.18
N THR A 28 8.38 -21.53 -8.17
CA THR A 28 8.41 -20.09 -7.88
C THR A 28 9.83 -19.59 -7.57
N PRO A 29 10.57 -20.16 -6.59
CA PRO A 29 11.95 -19.72 -6.35
C PRO A 29 12.88 -20.00 -7.53
N ALA A 30 12.63 -21.03 -8.35
CA ALA A 30 13.38 -21.27 -9.58
C ALA A 30 13.12 -20.19 -10.64
N LEU A 31 11.85 -19.82 -10.85
CA LEU A 31 11.41 -18.78 -11.78
C LEU A 31 11.96 -17.41 -11.37
N LEU A 32 11.77 -17.03 -10.10
CA LEU A 32 12.23 -15.73 -9.60
C LEU A 32 13.75 -15.65 -9.55
N GLY A 33 14.44 -16.72 -9.16
CA GLY A 33 15.90 -16.78 -9.26
C GLY A 33 16.40 -16.69 -10.68
N SER A 34 15.74 -17.38 -11.62
CA SER A 34 16.11 -17.33 -13.02
C SER A 34 15.92 -15.91 -13.59
N ALA A 35 14.80 -15.27 -13.24
CA ALA A 35 14.51 -13.91 -13.65
C ALA A 35 15.53 -12.90 -13.08
N VAL A 36 15.90 -13.01 -11.80
CA VAL A 36 16.82 -12.08 -11.12
C VAL A 36 18.26 -12.22 -11.63
N PHE A 37 18.78 -13.45 -11.78
CA PHE A 37 20.19 -13.67 -12.07
C PHE A 37 20.52 -13.82 -13.55
N TYR A 38 19.57 -14.27 -14.37
CA TYR A 38 19.83 -14.62 -15.77
C TYR A 38 18.91 -13.89 -16.76
N GLY A 39 17.81 -13.30 -16.27
CA GLY A 39 16.75 -12.74 -17.11
C GLY A 39 15.94 -13.84 -17.79
N VAL A 40 14.61 -13.77 -17.72
CA VAL A 40 13.72 -14.78 -18.34
C VAL A 40 12.72 -14.09 -19.26
N SER A 41 12.71 -14.52 -20.52
CA SER A 41 11.74 -14.08 -21.54
C SER A 41 10.57 -15.06 -21.73
N SER A 42 10.70 -16.33 -21.28
CA SER A 42 9.64 -17.34 -21.40
C SER A 42 9.50 -18.18 -20.11
N PRO A 43 8.51 -17.88 -19.24
CA PRO A 43 8.34 -18.48 -17.92
C PRO A 43 7.95 -19.96 -17.92
N LEU A 44 7.32 -20.42 -19.01
CA LEU A 44 6.69 -21.75 -19.07
C LEU A 44 7.71 -22.90 -19.14
N ASN A 45 8.95 -22.59 -19.54
CA ASN A 45 10.04 -23.55 -19.76
C ASN A 45 11.18 -23.41 -18.74
N VAL A 46 10.98 -22.69 -17.64
CA VAL A 46 12.02 -22.57 -16.61
C VAL A 46 12.23 -23.92 -15.93
N GLU A 47 13.46 -24.42 -16.02
CA GLU A 47 13.89 -25.62 -15.32
C GLU A 47 14.08 -25.34 -13.83
N ILE A 48 13.65 -26.28 -12.99
CA ILE A 48 13.83 -26.21 -11.54
C ILE A 48 15.27 -26.64 -11.23
N ALA A 49 16.20 -25.70 -11.33
CA ALA A 49 17.61 -25.89 -11.05
C ALA A 49 17.98 -25.40 -9.64
N ALA A 50 18.88 -26.12 -8.97
CA ALA A 50 19.31 -25.79 -7.62
C ALA A 50 19.95 -24.39 -7.52
N GLY A 51 20.73 -23.99 -8.52
CA GLY A 51 21.42 -22.69 -8.54
C GLY A 51 20.47 -21.49 -8.39
N PRO A 52 19.52 -21.28 -9.33
CA PRO A 52 18.52 -20.22 -9.23
C PRO A 52 17.70 -20.28 -7.93
N VAL A 53 17.26 -21.47 -7.51
CA VAL A 53 16.47 -21.65 -6.28
C VAL A 53 17.26 -21.20 -5.05
N ILE A 54 18.50 -21.64 -4.90
CA ILE A 54 19.36 -21.29 -3.76
C ILE A 54 19.68 -19.79 -3.78
N GLY A 55 20.09 -19.27 -4.94
CA GLY A 55 20.41 -17.84 -5.09
C GLY A 55 19.23 -16.95 -4.71
N TYR A 56 18.03 -17.28 -5.21
CA TYR A 56 16.83 -16.53 -4.87
C TYR A 56 16.49 -16.64 -3.40
N THR A 57 16.59 -17.84 -2.82
CA THR A 57 16.33 -18.07 -1.39
C THR A 57 17.21 -17.19 -0.51
N ILE A 58 18.51 -17.06 -0.83
CA ILE A 58 19.44 -16.19 -0.09
C ILE A 58 19.01 -14.72 -0.20
N VAL A 59 18.79 -14.22 -1.43
CA VAL A 59 18.37 -12.83 -1.66
C VAL A 59 17.05 -12.53 -0.96
N HIS A 60 16.08 -13.43 -1.07
CA HIS A 60 14.77 -13.33 -0.45
C HIS A 60 14.87 -13.24 1.08
N VAL A 61 15.61 -14.16 1.71
CA VAL A 61 15.81 -14.16 3.17
C VAL A 61 16.51 -12.88 3.63
N LEU A 62 17.55 -12.42 2.92
CA LEU A 62 18.26 -11.19 3.26
C LEU A 62 17.36 -9.95 3.13
N ALA A 63 16.57 -9.86 2.07
CA ALA A 63 15.60 -8.76 1.88
C ALA A 63 14.58 -8.72 3.01
N PHE A 64 14.02 -9.87 3.40
CA PHE A 64 13.09 -9.97 4.51
C PHE A 64 13.74 -9.70 5.87
N ILE A 65 14.99 -10.09 6.08
CA ILE A 65 15.75 -9.70 7.28
C ILE A 65 15.89 -8.18 7.37
N GLY A 66 16.27 -7.52 6.26
CA GLY A 66 16.34 -6.07 6.17
C GLY A 66 15.00 -5.42 6.49
N PHE A 67 13.92 -5.89 5.87
CA PHE A 67 12.57 -5.41 6.16
C PHE A 67 12.17 -5.61 7.63
N GLY A 68 12.43 -6.80 8.19
CA GLY A 68 12.14 -7.10 9.59
C GLY A 68 12.97 -6.26 10.58
N ILE A 69 14.16 -5.79 10.19
CA ILE A 69 14.93 -4.81 10.97
C ILE A 69 14.24 -3.46 10.92
N ILE A 70 13.86 -2.97 9.74
CA ILE A 70 13.15 -1.69 9.57
C ILE A 70 11.84 -1.70 10.38
N ALA A 71 11.04 -2.76 10.25
CA ALA A 71 9.78 -2.91 10.98
C ALA A 71 10.00 -2.90 12.50
N ALA A 72 11.05 -3.57 13.01
CA ALA A 72 11.41 -3.55 14.43
C ALA A 72 11.90 -2.16 14.88
N CYS A 73 12.68 -1.45 14.05
CA CYS A 73 13.09 -0.07 14.33
C CYS A 73 11.89 0.87 14.41
N MET A 74 10.96 0.76 13.47
CA MET A 74 9.72 1.54 13.46
C MET A 74 8.83 1.20 14.66
N LEU A 75 8.83 -0.06 15.10
CA LEU A 75 8.14 -0.47 16.32
C LEU A 75 8.70 0.21 17.56
N MET A 76 10.03 0.23 17.73
CA MET A 76 10.68 0.92 18.86
C MET A 76 10.37 2.42 18.88
N VAL A 77 10.29 3.05 17.70
CA VAL A 77 9.82 4.45 17.60
C VAL A 77 8.33 4.54 17.95
N GLY A 78 7.54 3.57 17.48
CA GLY A 78 6.11 3.43 17.72
C GLY A 78 5.71 3.25 19.18
N GLU A 79 6.55 2.63 20.00
CA GLU A 79 6.32 2.51 21.45
C GLU A 79 6.23 3.88 22.13
N ARG A 80 6.99 4.87 21.63
CA ARG A 80 6.92 6.25 22.10
C ARG A 80 5.87 7.07 21.34
N GLU A 81 5.73 6.79 20.04
CA GLU A 81 4.91 7.57 19.11
C GLU A 81 4.09 6.64 18.21
N PRO A 82 2.94 6.12 18.68
CA PRO A 82 2.16 5.06 17.99
C PRO A 82 1.74 5.43 16.57
N ALA A 83 1.54 6.72 16.32
CA ALA A 83 1.21 7.27 15.01
C ALA A 83 2.28 6.95 13.94
N ILE A 84 3.57 6.94 14.29
CA ILE A 84 4.65 6.68 13.33
C ILE A 84 4.60 5.22 12.86
N PHE A 85 4.34 4.28 13.77
CA PHE A 85 4.21 2.87 13.41
C PHE A 85 2.99 2.62 12.51
N ILE A 86 1.88 3.29 12.78
CA ILE A 86 0.68 3.20 11.93
C ILE A 86 0.92 3.84 10.56
N ALA A 87 1.60 4.98 10.50
CA ALA A 87 2.03 5.58 9.23
C ALA A 87 2.96 4.64 8.44
N PHE A 88 3.89 3.97 9.12
CA PHE A 88 4.75 2.95 8.50
C PHE A 88 3.94 1.78 7.93
N VAL A 89 3.01 1.20 8.70
CA VAL A 89 2.14 0.10 8.23
C VAL A 89 1.30 0.54 7.03
N THR A 90 0.80 1.77 7.04
CA THR A 90 0.01 2.32 5.94
C THR A 90 0.86 2.56 4.70
N LEU A 91 2.03 3.17 4.86
CA LEU A 91 2.98 3.38 3.77
C LEU A 91 3.40 2.05 3.17
N PHE A 92 3.62 1.03 4.01
CA PHE A 92 3.90 -0.32 3.56
C PHE A 92 2.71 -0.93 2.79
N ALA A 93 1.48 -0.80 3.28
CA ALA A 93 0.30 -1.30 2.56
C ALA A 93 0.10 -0.59 1.21
N ALA A 94 0.35 0.72 1.15
CA ALA A 94 0.36 1.49 -0.09
C ALA A 94 1.50 1.02 -1.03
N PHE A 95 2.69 0.77 -0.47
CA PHE A 95 3.83 0.19 -1.19
C PHE A 95 3.52 -1.21 -1.74
N GLU A 96 2.76 -2.05 -1.05
CA GLU A 96 2.38 -3.38 -1.54
C GLU A 96 1.49 -3.28 -2.80
N VAL A 97 0.43 -2.47 -2.75
CA VAL A 97 -0.44 -2.19 -3.93
C VAL A 97 0.39 -1.68 -5.10
N PHE A 98 1.37 -0.85 -4.78
CA PHE A 98 2.31 -0.28 -5.72
C PHE A 98 3.32 -1.28 -6.28
N PHE A 99 3.85 -2.20 -5.47
CA PHE A 99 4.76 -3.26 -5.87
C PHE A 99 4.14 -4.12 -6.97
N PHE A 100 2.82 -4.32 -6.97
CA PHE A 100 2.11 -4.98 -8.08
C PHE A 100 2.26 -4.25 -9.41
N VAL A 101 2.21 -2.92 -9.41
CA VAL A 101 2.40 -2.12 -10.64
C VAL A 101 3.82 -2.27 -11.15
N VAL A 102 4.81 -2.22 -10.25
CA VAL A 102 6.23 -2.44 -10.59
C VAL A 102 6.45 -3.82 -11.18
N LEU A 103 5.92 -4.85 -10.52
CA LEU A 103 6.06 -6.23 -10.95
C LEU A 103 5.37 -6.46 -12.30
N ARG A 104 4.26 -5.78 -12.57
CA ARG A 104 3.60 -5.83 -13.87
C ARG A 104 4.48 -5.26 -14.98
N THR A 105 5.12 -4.13 -14.73
CA THR A 105 5.90 -3.45 -15.76
C THR A 105 7.24 -4.11 -16.01
N LEU A 106 7.89 -4.60 -14.95
CA LEU A 106 9.21 -5.20 -15.05
C LEU A 106 9.17 -6.71 -15.33
N SER A 107 8.06 -7.39 -15.02
CA SER A 107 7.98 -8.84 -15.11
C SER A 107 6.56 -9.37 -15.38
N GLU A 108 5.90 -8.86 -16.42
CA GLU A 108 4.66 -9.44 -16.98
C GLU A 108 4.71 -10.98 -17.10
N PRO A 109 5.83 -11.59 -17.57
CA PRO A 109 5.90 -13.04 -17.69
C PRO A 109 5.83 -13.75 -16.32
N VAL A 110 6.40 -13.15 -15.26
CA VAL A 110 6.34 -13.72 -13.89
C VAL A 110 4.92 -13.62 -13.33
N LEU A 111 4.23 -12.50 -13.54
CA LEU A 111 2.83 -12.34 -13.14
C LEU A 111 1.91 -13.31 -13.88
N GLY A 112 2.13 -13.54 -15.18
CA GLY A 112 1.38 -14.53 -15.95
C GLY A 112 1.56 -15.96 -15.42
N ALA A 113 2.77 -16.31 -14.97
CA ALA A 113 3.08 -17.65 -14.47
C ALA A 113 2.60 -17.92 -13.03
N LEU A 114 2.60 -16.92 -12.16
CA LEU A 114 2.25 -17.08 -10.74
C LEU A 114 0.86 -16.58 -10.39
N GLY A 115 0.30 -15.66 -11.17
CA GLY A 115 -0.91 -14.92 -10.82
C GLY A 115 -0.64 -13.87 -9.74
N TRP A 116 -1.19 -12.67 -9.94
CA TRP A 116 -1.03 -11.56 -8.99
C TRP A 116 -1.54 -11.92 -7.58
N TRP A 117 -2.62 -12.70 -7.49
CA TRP A 117 -3.27 -13.07 -6.23
C TRP A 117 -2.38 -13.95 -5.36
N ALA A 118 -1.53 -14.79 -5.95
CA ALA A 118 -0.63 -15.67 -5.20
C ALA A 118 0.48 -14.85 -4.55
N ILE A 119 1.02 -13.87 -5.26
CA ILE A 119 2.03 -12.94 -4.75
C ILE A 119 1.44 -12.06 -3.64
N PHE A 120 0.25 -11.48 -3.87
CA PHE A 120 -0.48 -10.69 -2.87
C PHE A 120 -0.73 -11.47 -1.59
N THR A 121 -1.22 -12.70 -1.73
CA THR A 121 -1.52 -13.56 -0.59
C THR A 121 -0.25 -13.90 0.20
N GLY A 122 0.84 -14.24 -0.49
CA GLY A 122 2.13 -14.49 0.15
C GLY A 122 2.64 -13.31 0.96
N ASN A 123 2.65 -12.12 0.36
CA ASN A 123 3.10 -10.91 1.04
C ASN A 123 2.20 -10.55 2.22
N LEU A 124 0.88 -10.60 2.04
CA LEU A 124 -0.09 -10.33 3.10
C LEU A 124 0.11 -11.27 4.31
N LEU A 125 0.27 -12.57 4.05
CA LEU A 125 0.54 -13.56 5.10
C LEU A 125 1.85 -13.26 5.82
N ALA A 126 2.91 -12.89 5.10
CA ALA A 126 4.18 -12.53 5.72
C ALA A 126 4.09 -11.26 6.57
N SER A 127 3.40 -10.23 6.10
CA SER A 127 3.15 -9.00 6.88
C SER A 127 2.36 -9.29 8.15
N ILE A 128 1.33 -10.13 8.08
CA ILE A 128 0.57 -10.59 9.24
C ILE A 128 1.47 -11.37 10.19
N GLY A 129 2.30 -12.30 9.68
CA GLY A 129 3.22 -13.09 10.48
C GLY A 129 4.27 -12.24 11.21
N ILE A 130 4.84 -11.26 10.52
CA ILE A 130 5.78 -10.27 11.09
C ILE A 130 5.08 -9.45 12.18
N LEU A 131 3.92 -8.86 11.87
CA LEU A 131 3.19 -8.03 12.81
C LEU A 131 2.80 -8.82 14.06
N TRP A 132 2.30 -10.04 13.88
CA TRP A 132 1.95 -10.92 14.98
C TRP A 132 3.15 -11.28 15.86
N PHE A 133 4.30 -11.58 15.24
CA PHE A 133 5.54 -11.86 15.97
C PHE A 133 5.99 -10.66 16.80
N LEU A 134 5.96 -9.46 16.21
CA LEU A 134 6.34 -8.22 16.89
C LEU A 134 5.40 -7.89 18.05
N VAL A 135 4.09 -8.00 17.85
CA VAL A 135 3.07 -7.74 18.89
C VAL A 135 3.17 -8.76 20.04
N ARG A 136 3.47 -10.03 19.75
CA ARG A 136 3.72 -11.03 20.80
C ARG A 136 4.98 -10.75 21.62
N GLY A 137 6.02 -10.21 20.99
CA GLY A 137 7.26 -9.82 21.68
C GLY A 137 7.10 -8.57 22.56
N HIS A 138 6.10 -7.74 22.28
CA HIS A 138 5.87 -6.45 22.93
C HIS A 138 4.38 -6.31 23.33
N PRO A 139 3.93 -7.00 24.40
CA PRO A 139 2.52 -7.08 24.79
C PRO A 139 1.90 -5.75 25.25
N GLU A 140 2.70 -4.69 25.38
CA GLU A 140 2.24 -3.33 25.67
C GLU A 140 1.70 -2.60 24.41
N LEU A 141 2.02 -3.09 23.21
CA LEU A 141 1.58 -2.50 21.94
C LEU A 141 0.09 -2.63 21.65
N PRO A 142 -0.58 -3.79 21.81
CA PRO A 142 -2.01 -3.90 21.51
C PRO A 142 -2.86 -2.90 22.28
N PRO A 143 -2.71 -2.69 23.60
CA PRO A 143 -3.46 -1.65 24.32
C PRO A 143 -3.20 -0.22 23.81
N ILE A 144 -1.96 0.08 23.38
CA ILE A 144 -1.59 1.40 22.84
C ILE A 144 -2.15 1.62 21.42
N LEU A 145 -2.20 0.56 20.61
CA LEU A 145 -2.73 0.57 19.25
C LEU A 145 -4.25 0.38 19.17
N VAL A 146 -4.90 -0.13 20.23
CA VAL A 146 -6.34 -0.49 20.25
C VAL A 146 -7.14 0.34 21.28
N GLY A 147 -6.51 0.82 22.36
CA GLY A 147 -7.18 1.41 23.52
C GLY A 147 -7.85 2.78 23.30
N SER A 148 -7.42 3.57 22.32
CA SER A 148 -8.09 4.81 21.88
C SER A 148 -8.78 4.68 20.50
N SER A 149 -8.77 3.46 19.95
CA SER A 149 -8.76 3.28 18.49
C SER A 149 -10.13 3.17 17.85
N GLY A 150 -11.19 2.85 18.59
CA GLY A 150 -12.52 2.71 18.00
C GLY A 150 -13.02 4.01 17.37
N HIS A 151 -12.82 5.14 18.08
CA HIS A 151 -13.21 6.44 17.56
C HIS A 151 -12.28 6.88 16.41
N ILE A 152 -10.96 6.77 16.59
CA ILE A 152 -9.93 7.14 15.59
C ILE A 152 -10.10 6.33 14.29
N LEU A 153 -10.29 5.02 14.40
CA LEU A 153 -10.55 4.12 13.28
C LEU A 153 -11.81 4.55 12.53
N ARG A 154 -12.89 4.87 13.25
CA ARG A 154 -14.12 5.38 12.62
C ARG A 154 -13.89 6.72 11.92
N GLU A 155 -13.14 7.65 12.52
CA GLU A 155 -12.80 8.91 11.83
C GLU A 155 -12.03 8.65 10.55
N GLY A 156 -11.04 7.76 10.63
CA GLY A 156 -10.18 7.42 9.50
C GLY A 156 -10.92 6.71 8.38
N VAL A 157 -11.81 5.77 8.71
CA VAL A 157 -12.70 5.11 7.73
C VAL A 157 -13.59 6.15 7.06
N VAL A 158 -14.22 7.05 7.82
CA VAL A 158 -15.10 8.09 7.27
C VAL A 158 -14.31 9.06 6.38
N ALA A 159 -13.15 9.53 6.84
CA ALA A 159 -12.28 10.41 6.06
C ALA A 159 -11.81 9.72 4.78
N GLY A 160 -11.38 8.46 4.86
CA GLY A 160 -11.00 7.65 3.71
C GLY A 160 -12.15 7.54 2.70
N LEU A 161 -13.35 7.21 3.14
CA LEU A 161 -14.53 7.15 2.28
C LEU A 161 -14.88 8.51 1.65
N ILE A 162 -14.70 9.61 2.36
CA ILE A 162 -14.84 10.98 1.80
C ILE A 162 -13.83 11.19 0.68
N GLY A 163 -12.55 10.87 0.92
CA GLY A 163 -11.51 10.97 -0.10
C GLY A 163 -11.82 10.11 -1.33
N ALA A 164 -12.22 8.85 -1.11
CA ALA A 164 -12.57 7.92 -2.17
C ALA A 164 -13.73 8.45 -3.02
N ALA A 165 -14.77 8.99 -2.37
CA ALA A 165 -15.94 9.56 -3.03
C ALA A 165 -15.60 10.83 -3.82
N VAL A 166 -14.75 11.71 -3.28
CA VAL A 166 -14.29 12.91 -3.99
C VAL A 166 -13.52 12.56 -5.26
N VAL A 167 -12.58 11.60 -5.18
CA VAL A 167 -11.85 11.12 -6.37
C VAL A 167 -12.81 10.48 -7.37
N ALA A 168 -13.71 9.60 -6.91
CA ALA A 168 -14.66 8.93 -7.78
C ALA A 168 -15.58 9.95 -8.49
N PHE A 169 -16.05 10.96 -7.77
CA PHE A 169 -16.92 12.02 -8.32
C PHE A 169 -16.17 12.89 -9.33
N TRP A 170 -14.93 13.26 -9.03
CA TRP A 170 -14.08 14.03 -9.95
C TRP A 170 -13.86 13.28 -11.28
N PHE A 171 -13.48 12.00 -11.22
CA PHE A 171 -13.31 11.20 -12.43
C PHE A 171 -14.64 10.92 -13.14
N LEU A 172 -15.74 10.74 -12.41
CA LEU A 172 -17.07 10.62 -13.02
C LEU A 172 -17.43 11.85 -13.83
N ILE A 173 -17.14 13.07 -13.35
CA ILE A 173 -17.36 14.30 -14.10
C ILE A 173 -16.50 14.33 -15.36
N LEU A 174 -15.19 14.07 -15.24
CA LEU A 174 -14.28 14.09 -16.39
C LEU A 174 -14.67 13.06 -17.46
N ASP A 175 -15.03 11.86 -17.02
CA ASP A 175 -15.48 10.76 -17.87
C ASP A 175 -16.81 11.10 -18.57
N ALA A 176 -17.76 11.69 -17.84
CA ALA A 176 -19.03 12.13 -18.41
C ALA A 176 -18.87 13.26 -19.42
N VAL A 177 -17.99 14.24 -19.16
CA VAL A 177 -17.67 15.33 -20.11
C VAL A 177 -17.04 14.79 -21.39
N ARG A 178 -16.31 13.67 -21.31
CA ARG A 178 -15.75 12.95 -22.46
C ARG A 178 -16.73 12.00 -23.14
N GLY A 179 -17.97 11.90 -22.63
CA GLY A 179 -19.05 11.08 -23.19
C GLY A 179 -19.01 9.59 -22.82
N ASP A 180 -18.17 9.18 -21.87
CA ASP A 180 -18.00 7.77 -21.46
C ASP A 180 -17.92 7.67 -19.93
N PRO A 181 -19.05 7.80 -19.21
CA PRO A 181 -19.07 7.73 -17.75
C PRO A 181 -18.46 6.42 -17.24
N LEU A 182 -17.71 6.48 -16.12
CA LEU A 182 -17.01 5.34 -15.52
C LEU A 182 -15.89 4.74 -16.39
N ARG A 183 -15.42 5.45 -17.42
CA ARG A 183 -14.24 5.06 -18.21
C ARG A 183 -13.03 4.79 -17.33
N THR A 184 -12.74 5.68 -16.39
CA THR A 184 -11.55 5.62 -15.53
C THR A 184 -11.54 4.36 -14.65
N PRO A 185 -12.57 4.07 -13.81
CA PRO A 185 -12.58 2.85 -13.00
C PRO A 185 -12.64 1.58 -13.85
N ARG A 186 -13.31 1.60 -15.03
CA ARG A 186 -13.27 0.47 -15.97
C ARG A 186 -11.87 0.23 -16.49
N PHE A 187 -11.19 1.27 -16.98
CA PHE A 187 -9.82 1.18 -17.50
C PHE A 187 -8.86 0.67 -16.42
N LEU A 188 -8.89 1.24 -15.23
CA LEU A 188 -8.01 0.82 -14.14
C LEU A 188 -8.35 -0.58 -13.62
N GLY A 189 -9.62 -0.98 -13.59
CA GLY A 189 -10.01 -2.35 -13.24
C GLY A 189 -9.56 -3.38 -14.27
N THR A 190 -9.76 -3.13 -15.55
CA THR A 190 -9.29 -4.00 -16.62
C THR A 190 -7.78 -4.06 -16.64
N ALA A 191 -7.15 -2.90 -16.56
CA ALA A 191 -5.72 -2.82 -16.64
C ALA A 191 -5.08 -3.40 -15.38
N MET A 192 -5.32 -2.87 -14.18
CA MET A 192 -4.62 -3.31 -12.97
C MET A 192 -5.08 -4.69 -12.44
N LEU A 193 -6.37 -5.04 -12.56
CA LEU A 193 -6.94 -6.25 -11.97
C LEU A 193 -7.24 -7.35 -13.00
N GLN A 194 -6.88 -7.14 -14.26
CA GLN A 194 -7.08 -8.10 -15.37
C GLN A 194 -8.56 -8.51 -15.56
N GLN A 195 -9.48 -7.64 -15.18
CA GLN A 195 -10.91 -7.90 -15.33
C GLN A 195 -11.37 -7.62 -16.76
N THR A 196 -11.84 -8.66 -17.43
CA THR A 196 -12.30 -8.60 -18.82
C THR A 196 -13.76 -8.14 -18.92
N ASP A 197 -14.57 -8.43 -17.91
CA ASP A 197 -15.95 -7.94 -17.84
C ASP A 197 -15.98 -6.45 -17.43
N PRO A 198 -16.66 -5.56 -18.20
CA PRO A 198 -16.71 -4.14 -17.89
C PRO A 198 -17.27 -3.82 -16.51
N VAL A 199 -18.32 -4.54 -16.07
CA VAL A 199 -18.94 -4.31 -14.76
C VAL A 199 -18.04 -4.85 -13.65
N GLY A 200 -17.49 -6.05 -13.83
CA GLY A 200 -16.51 -6.66 -12.92
C GLY A 200 -15.27 -5.80 -12.72
N ALA A 201 -14.77 -5.16 -13.79
CA ALA A 201 -13.66 -4.22 -13.73
C ALA A 201 -13.99 -3.01 -12.84
N ILE A 202 -15.14 -2.38 -13.06
CA ILE A 202 -15.58 -1.21 -12.27
C ILE A 202 -15.75 -1.59 -10.80
N LEU A 203 -16.45 -2.70 -10.50
CA LEU A 203 -16.73 -3.13 -9.14
C LEU A 203 -15.45 -3.50 -8.38
N SER A 204 -14.60 -4.33 -8.97
CA SER A 204 -13.35 -4.77 -8.34
C SER A 204 -12.41 -3.58 -8.10
N TYR A 205 -12.28 -2.66 -9.06
CA TYR A 205 -11.49 -1.45 -8.88
C TYR A 205 -12.08 -0.55 -7.77
N THR A 206 -13.41 -0.37 -7.73
CA THR A 206 -14.07 0.44 -6.70
C THR A 206 -13.81 -0.10 -5.29
N VAL A 207 -13.80 -1.43 -5.13
CA VAL A 207 -13.46 -2.08 -3.86
C VAL A 207 -12.00 -1.82 -3.48
N VAL A 208 -11.06 -2.05 -4.40
CA VAL A 208 -9.63 -1.83 -4.15
C VAL A 208 -9.34 -0.37 -3.83
N HIS A 209 -9.92 0.56 -4.60
CA HIS A 209 -9.85 2.00 -4.38
C HIS A 209 -10.39 2.40 -3.01
N GLY A 210 -11.58 1.90 -2.65
CA GLY A 210 -12.18 2.16 -1.34
C GLY A 210 -11.31 1.66 -0.18
N ILE A 211 -10.75 0.45 -0.28
CA ILE A 211 -9.85 -0.11 0.74
C ILE A 211 -8.59 0.75 0.86
N ALA A 212 -7.96 1.12 -0.26
CA ALA A 212 -6.75 1.96 -0.25
C ALA A 212 -6.99 3.30 0.46
N PHE A 213 -8.11 3.97 0.14
CA PHE A 213 -8.47 5.23 0.78
C PHE A 213 -8.87 5.08 2.25
N ILE A 214 -9.54 3.98 2.64
CA ILE A 214 -9.82 3.69 4.05
C ILE A 214 -8.51 3.53 4.82
N LEU A 215 -7.55 2.75 4.30
CA LEU A 215 -6.24 2.58 4.94
C LEU A 215 -5.52 3.92 5.10
N PHE A 216 -5.50 4.73 4.05
CA PHE A 216 -4.91 6.07 4.09
C PHE A 216 -5.61 7.00 5.10
N GLY A 217 -6.94 6.98 5.15
CA GLY A 217 -7.73 7.73 6.10
C GLY A 217 -7.47 7.30 7.54
N VAL A 218 -7.42 6.00 7.82
CA VAL A 218 -7.05 5.47 9.14
C VAL A 218 -5.67 5.96 9.57
N ALA A 219 -4.68 5.89 8.69
CA ALA A 219 -3.34 6.42 8.96
C ALA A 219 -3.36 7.91 9.31
N GLY A 220 -4.09 8.71 8.51
CA GLY A 220 -4.23 10.14 8.74
C GLY A 220 -4.89 10.45 10.07
N ALA A 221 -5.96 9.74 10.43
CA ALA A 221 -6.65 9.91 11.71
C ALA A 221 -5.74 9.59 12.90
N PHE A 222 -4.94 8.53 12.82
CA PHE A 222 -3.97 8.21 13.87
C PHE A 222 -2.88 9.27 13.99
N LEU A 223 -2.29 9.73 12.88
CA LEU A 223 -1.32 10.83 12.88
C LEU A 223 -1.90 12.10 13.51
N LEU A 224 -3.15 12.43 13.19
CA LEU A 224 -3.80 13.63 13.69
C LEU A 224 -4.26 13.52 15.14
N SER A 225 -4.64 12.32 15.59
CA SER A 225 -5.02 12.09 16.99
C SER A 225 -3.85 12.32 17.95
N THR A 226 -2.62 12.03 17.52
CA THR A 226 -1.39 12.35 18.26
C THR A 226 -1.05 13.84 18.14
N ALA A 227 -1.48 14.52 17.06
CA ALA A 227 -1.26 15.95 16.84
C ALA A 227 -1.96 16.86 17.86
N GLU A 228 -2.99 16.38 18.55
CA GLU A 228 -3.60 17.14 19.65
C GLU A 228 -2.61 17.42 20.80
N GLN A 229 -1.57 16.59 20.95
CA GLN A 229 -0.54 16.74 21.96
C GLN A 229 0.66 17.55 21.48
N ARG A 230 1.01 17.51 20.18
CA ARG A 230 2.08 18.33 19.57
C ARG A 230 1.74 18.75 18.13
N PRO A 231 1.82 20.05 17.78
CA PRO A 231 1.48 20.55 16.44
C PRO A 231 2.35 19.99 15.29
N VAL A 232 3.54 19.45 15.61
CA VAL A 232 4.45 18.82 14.64
C VAL A 232 3.80 17.62 13.90
N PHE A 233 2.83 16.93 14.48
CA PHE A 233 2.23 15.76 13.80
C PHE A 233 1.24 16.12 12.69
N LEU A 234 0.78 17.38 12.65
CA LEU A 234 0.05 17.90 11.49
C LEU A 234 0.96 17.98 10.27
N LEU A 235 2.22 18.39 10.50
CA LEU A 235 3.28 18.31 9.50
C LEU A 235 3.54 16.87 9.10
N SER A 236 3.46 15.89 10.01
CA SER A 236 3.60 14.46 9.65
C SER A 236 2.51 13.95 8.71
N PHE A 237 1.25 14.38 8.87
CA PHE A 237 0.19 14.07 7.91
C PHE A 237 0.47 14.69 6.54
N VAL A 238 0.87 15.97 6.51
CA VAL A 238 1.24 16.66 5.26
C VAL A 238 2.44 16.00 4.60
N ILE A 239 3.48 15.64 5.37
CA ILE A 239 4.65 14.92 4.88
C ILE A 239 4.25 13.55 4.32
N LEU A 240 3.41 12.78 5.02
CA LEU A 240 2.93 11.49 4.52
C LEU A 240 2.16 11.67 3.20
N TYR A 241 1.26 12.65 3.13
CA TYR A 241 0.50 12.95 1.93
C TYR A 241 1.41 13.37 0.76
N VAL A 242 2.31 14.33 0.98
CA VAL A 242 3.24 14.82 -0.04
C VAL A 242 4.18 13.70 -0.48
N ALA A 243 4.78 12.96 0.46
CA ALA A 243 5.67 11.84 0.14
C ALA A 243 4.93 10.76 -0.66
N PHE A 244 3.68 10.45 -0.30
CA PHE A 244 2.84 9.52 -1.06
C PHE A 244 2.56 10.03 -2.47
N GLU A 245 2.17 11.29 -2.66
CA GLU A 245 1.92 11.87 -3.99
C GLU A 245 3.19 11.84 -4.86
N PHE A 246 4.32 12.31 -4.35
CA PHE A 246 5.58 12.30 -5.09
C PHE A 246 6.03 10.89 -5.43
N PHE A 247 5.93 9.96 -4.49
CA PHE A 247 6.24 8.55 -4.71
C PHE A 247 5.33 7.94 -5.78
N PHE A 248 4.02 8.17 -5.68
CA PHE A 248 3.03 7.68 -6.63
C PHE A 248 3.30 8.21 -8.04
N PHE A 249 3.52 9.52 -8.19
CA PHE A 249 3.80 10.13 -9.50
C PHE A 249 5.15 9.74 -10.07
N ALA A 250 6.22 9.75 -9.26
CA ALA A 250 7.56 9.37 -9.70
C ALA A 250 7.54 7.98 -10.35
N VAL A 251 6.75 7.08 -9.79
CA VAL A 251 6.69 5.73 -10.30
C VAL A 251 5.64 5.58 -11.39
N ALA A 252 4.50 6.26 -11.32
CA ALA A 252 3.58 6.26 -12.44
C ALA A 252 4.30 6.69 -13.72
N LEU A 253 5.26 7.63 -13.62
CA LEU A 253 6.14 8.03 -14.72
C LEU A 253 7.12 6.95 -15.17
N ILE A 254 7.78 6.25 -14.24
CA ILE A 254 8.81 5.25 -14.56
C ILE A 254 8.19 3.93 -15.03
N LEU A 255 7.11 3.49 -14.38
CA LEU A 255 6.59 2.13 -14.46
C LEU A 255 5.17 2.06 -14.99
N ALA A 256 4.36 3.12 -14.91
CA ALA A 256 2.99 3.09 -15.40
C ALA A 256 2.73 4.18 -16.44
N ARG A 257 3.72 4.49 -17.29
CA ARG A 257 3.60 5.58 -18.26
C ARG A 257 2.39 5.40 -19.19
N TRP A 258 2.08 4.17 -19.55
CA TRP A 258 0.87 3.81 -20.31
C TRP A 258 -0.44 4.20 -19.61
N VAL A 259 -0.48 4.21 -18.26
CA VAL A 259 -1.62 4.74 -17.50
C VAL A 259 -1.70 6.25 -17.67
N LEU A 260 -0.56 6.94 -17.62
CA LEU A 260 -0.50 8.39 -17.76
C LEU A 260 -0.78 8.88 -19.20
N ASP A 261 -0.60 8.01 -20.19
CA ASP A 261 -0.98 8.27 -21.58
C ASP A 261 -2.51 8.27 -21.76
N GLU A 262 -3.23 7.42 -21.02
CA GLU A 262 -4.71 7.32 -21.04
C GLU A 262 -5.39 8.25 -20.02
N LEU A 263 -4.78 8.40 -18.84
CA LEU A 263 -5.26 9.23 -17.75
C LEU A 263 -4.27 10.38 -17.52
N PRO A 264 -4.63 11.62 -17.87
CA PRO A 264 -3.68 12.71 -17.77
C PRO A 264 -3.28 12.96 -16.31
N GLY A 265 -1.98 13.02 -16.05
CA GLY A 265 -1.44 13.14 -14.68
C GLY A 265 -1.98 14.34 -13.90
N TRP A 266 -2.32 15.45 -14.56
CA TRP A 266 -2.95 16.61 -13.90
C TRP A 266 -4.33 16.26 -13.33
N ALA A 267 -5.10 15.39 -13.98
CA ALA A 267 -6.42 15.00 -13.50
C ALA A 267 -6.31 14.17 -12.23
N VAL A 268 -5.30 13.30 -12.15
CA VAL A 268 -4.99 12.53 -10.93
C VAL A 268 -4.53 13.47 -9.81
N ALA A 269 -3.64 14.41 -10.12
CA ALA A 269 -3.13 15.37 -9.13
C ALA A 269 -4.27 16.23 -8.54
N VAL A 270 -5.17 16.74 -9.38
CA VAL A 270 -6.33 17.50 -8.91
C VAL A 270 -7.27 16.63 -8.08
N ALA A 271 -7.53 15.38 -8.49
CA ALA A 271 -8.36 14.46 -7.72
C ALA A 271 -7.81 14.24 -6.31
N ASN A 272 -6.50 13.98 -6.20
CA ASN A 272 -5.83 13.73 -4.94
C ASN A 272 -5.81 14.98 -4.06
N LEU A 273 -5.53 16.16 -4.64
CA LEU A 273 -5.58 17.44 -3.92
C LEU A 273 -6.97 17.72 -3.35
N LEU A 274 -8.03 17.49 -4.14
CA LEU A 274 -9.41 17.65 -3.69
C LEU A 274 -9.73 16.65 -2.57
N ALA A 275 -9.30 15.40 -2.69
CA ALA A 275 -9.51 14.38 -1.67
C ALA A 275 -8.77 14.72 -0.37
N GLY A 276 -7.48 15.07 -0.45
CA GLY A 276 -6.68 15.50 0.68
C GLY A 276 -7.27 16.72 1.39
N ALA A 277 -7.71 17.73 0.63
CA ALA A 277 -8.38 18.91 1.18
C ALA A 277 -9.71 18.55 1.87
N ALA A 278 -10.53 17.67 1.28
CA ALA A 278 -11.79 17.23 1.87
C ALA A 278 -11.57 16.44 3.17
N MET A 279 -10.59 15.54 3.18
CA MET A 279 -10.20 14.77 4.36
C MET A 279 -9.68 15.69 5.47
N LEU A 280 -8.78 16.61 5.14
CA LEU A 280 -8.22 17.57 6.10
C LEU A 280 -9.31 18.50 6.67
N THR A 281 -10.24 18.95 5.84
CA THR A 281 -11.40 19.75 6.28
C THR A 281 -12.30 18.97 7.23
N TYR A 282 -12.57 17.69 6.92
CA TYR A 282 -13.33 16.81 7.81
C TYR A 282 -12.66 16.70 9.18
N TYR A 283 -11.34 16.48 9.18
CA TYR A 283 -10.58 16.40 10.43
C TYR A 283 -10.59 17.70 11.22
N PHE A 284 -10.35 18.85 10.58
CA PHE A 284 -10.37 20.15 11.26
C PHE A 284 -11.74 20.50 11.83
N LYS A 285 -12.82 20.13 11.12
CA LYS A 285 -14.18 20.36 11.61
C LYS A 285 -14.46 19.58 12.90
N LYS A 286 -13.86 18.39 13.03
CA LYS A 286 -14.00 17.52 14.20
C LYS A 286 -13.08 17.92 15.35
N HIS A 287 -11.86 18.35 15.02
CA HIS A 287 -10.82 18.75 15.96
C HIS A 287 -10.68 20.29 16.05
N ARG A 288 -11.77 21.00 16.38
CA ARG A 288 -11.80 22.48 16.41
C ARG A 288 -10.74 23.12 17.31
N ARG A 289 -10.27 22.41 18.34
CA ARG A 289 -9.17 22.88 19.22
C ARG A 289 -7.83 22.93 18.50
N LEU A 290 -7.57 22.01 17.57
CA LEU A 290 -6.36 21.98 16.73
C LEU A 290 -6.34 23.19 15.79
N ALA A 291 -7.48 23.48 15.14
CA ALA A 291 -7.62 24.65 14.27
C ALA A 291 -7.39 25.97 15.01
N ALA A 292 -7.95 26.11 16.23
CA ALA A 292 -7.76 27.30 17.05
C ALA A 292 -6.28 27.52 17.46
N ARG A 293 -5.56 26.45 17.79
CA ARG A 293 -4.13 26.54 18.16
C ARG A 293 -3.22 26.92 16.99
N ILE A 294 -3.51 26.42 15.79
CA ILE A 294 -2.74 26.80 14.58
C ILE A 294 -2.94 28.28 14.27
N VAL A 295 -4.18 28.76 14.36
CA VAL A 295 -4.50 30.19 14.15
C VAL A 295 -3.80 31.06 15.21
N GLN A 296 -3.72 30.60 16.46
CA GLN A 296 -2.95 31.29 17.51
C GLN A 296 -1.44 31.28 17.24
N ALA A 297 -0.84 30.13 16.89
CA ALA A 297 0.59 30.05 16.59
C ALA A 297 0.99 30.91 15.38
N LEU A 298 0.17 30.92 14.32
CA LEU A 298 0.38 31.79 13.16
C LEU A 298 0.20 33.29 13.48
N ALA A 299 -0.63 33.62 14.49
CA ALA A 299 -0.82 34.98 14.96
C ALA A 299 0.27 35.44 15.93
N GLU A 300 0.98 34.52 16.59
CA GLU A 300 2.13 34.82 17.44
C GLU A 300 3.43 34.97 16.63
N GLU A 301 3.50 34.37 15.43
CA GLU A 301 4.64 34.47 14.50
C GLU A 301 4.52 35.60 13.45
N ALA A 302 3.39 36.31 13.37
CA ALA A 302 3.12 37.41 12.44
C ALA A 302 3.22 38.80 13.09
#